data_AF-A0A9P7N6U1-F1
#
_entry.id   AF-A0A9P7N6U1-F1
#
_cell.length_a   1.000
_cell.length_b   1.000
_cell.length_c   1.000
_cell.angle_alpha   90.00
_cell.angle_beta   90.00
_cell.angle_gamma   90.00
#
_symmetry.space_group_name_H-M   'P 1'
#
loop_
_entity.id
_entity.type
_entity.pdbx_description
1 polymer ?
#
loop_
_entity_poly.entity_id
_entity_poly.type
_entity_poly.pdbx_seq_one_letter_code
_entity_poly.pdbx_strand_id
1 'polypeptide(L)'
;MLAIQTRRPDLVKLMLLEGAEVDAVDYLGRTPLSMATNTGQDVSVQMVSLLLAADPSRDDGSLHNAARDMNLPVVKILVQSGHDPDFPSPLHEGRSALTELCLHGSDSNELGAERERTMQKVMTFLIDSKSDLSLKSNDKILLQLCFEAEDPLATTRSLLKSGMWKHINEPFNHHCSDDGFVYSPTMYIKRILPRTDTSASLLHILKSNRANDVYYALSGPQPGDAVGLPEDLAVQERTRKARLERLAEETEEFSIAMARKREIASVEQQILAQKAAMEDMRRRKLHNEDVMAVQSRAELEESLAGAAHARRMQEHHALADLSIGRTRALAATEVEAQEARQRKALEWETRLNTEKVENTRALSSIRISERQEVERLDQGAEARIKTRIEAQRKLVESQEKLAKRLADGSNGLAVGMSDARRQQIGYVTEM
;
A
#
# COMPACT_ATOMS: atom_id res chain seq x y z
N MET A 1 96.55 -22.22 11.16
CA MET A 1 95.83 -21.11 10.49
C MET A 1 96.62 -20.41 9.39
N LEU A 2 97.61 -19.52 9.67
CA LEU A 2 98.24 -18.70 8.61
C LEU A 2 98.86 -19.52 7.44
N ALA A 3 99.48 -20.67 7.73
CA ALA A 3 100.00 -21.59 6.70
C ALA A 3 98.91 -22.13 5.76
N ILE A 4 97.67 -22.29 6.25
CA ILE A 4 96.51 -22.75 5.49
C ILE A 4 96.04 -21.62 4.55
N GLN A 5 95.85 -20.42 5.11
CA GLN A 5 95.46 -19.22 4.33
C GLN A 5 96.46 -18.89 3.22
N THR A 6 97.76 -19.09 3.47
CA THR A 6 98.84 -18.88 2.50
C THR A 6 99.08 -20.07 1.56
N ARG A 7 98.24 -21.11 1.63
CA ARG A 7 98.26 -22.30 0.74
C ARG A 7 99.59 -23.07 0.82
N ARG A 8 100.14 -23.24 2.03
CA ARG A 8 101.45 -23.86 2.33
C ARG A 8 101.30 -25.23 3.01
N PRO A 9 100.92 -26.31 2.27
CA PRO A 9 100.76 -27.65 2.85
C PRO A 9 102.07 -28.21 3.39
N ASP A 10 103.22 -27.75 2.90
CA ASP A 10 104.55 -28.04 3.42
C ASP A 10 104.72 -27.56 4.87
N LEU A 11 104.31 -26.31 5.15
CA LEU A 11 104.36 -25.74 6.49
C LEU A 11 103.30 -26.35 7.41
N VAL A 12 102.10 -26.64 6.89
CA VAL A 12 101.05 -27.34 7.66
C VAL A 12 101.55 -28.72 8.10
N LYS A 13 102.14 -29.50 7.19
CA LYS A 13 102.70 -30.82 7.54
C LYS A 13 103.78 -30.72 8.62
N LEU A 14 104.68 -29.74 8.53
CA LEU A 14 105.71 -29.52 9.55
C LEU A 14 105.09 -29.16 10.91
N MET A 15 104.14 -28.23 10.93
CA MET A 15 103.46 -27.83 12.17
C MET A 15 102.71 -28.99 12.85
N LEU A 16 102.06 -29.86 12.07
CA LEU A 16 101.40 -31.06 12.60
C LEU A 16 102.38 -32.07 13.20
N LEU A 17 103.56 -32.25 12.58
CA LEU A 17 104.62 -33.12 13.12
C LEU A 17 105.22 -32.59 14.42
N GLU A 18 105.28 -31.26 14.59
CA GLU A 18 105.70 -30.59 15.82
C GLU A 18 104.56 -30.47 16.87
N GLY A 19 103.42 -31.14 16.66
CA GLY A 19 102.33 -31.22 17.64
C GLY A 19 101.43 -29.99 17.73
N ALA A 20 101.27 -29.23 16.64
CA ALA A 20 100.31 -28.13 16.59
C ALA A 20 98.86 -28.59 16.83
N GLU A 21 98.10 -27.80 17.59
CA GLU A 21 96.70 -28.06 17.91
C GLU A 21 95.81 -28.06 16.65
N VAL A 22 95.12 -29.18 16.41
CA VAL A 22 94.36 -29.45 15.18
C VAL A 22 92.94 -28.87 15.17
N ASP A 23 92.38 -28.61 16.35
CA ASP A 23 91.01 -28.09 16.53
C ASP A 23 90.97 -26.61 16.94
N ALA A 24 92.12 -25.92 16.93
CA ALA A 24 92.24 -24.53 17.34
C ALA A 24 91.43 -23.58 16.45
N VAL A 25 90.32 -23.05 16.96
CA VAL A 25 89.42 -22.15 16.22
C VAL A 25 89.95 -20.72 16.06
N ASP A 26 89.65 -20.07 14.95
CA ASP A 26 89.88 -18.63 14.77
C ASP A 26 88.74 -17.76 15.33
N TYR A 27 88.85 -16.44 15.17
CA TYR A 27 87.86 -15.47 15.64
C TYR A 27 86.48 -15.57 14.96
N LEU A 28 86.35 -16.37 13.89
CA LEU A 28 85.10 -16.70 13.22
C LEU A 28 84.60 -18.11 13.60
N GLY A 29 85.23 -18.76 14.58
CA GLY A 29 84.88 -20.12 15.01
C GLY A 29 85.34 -21.21 14.04
N ARG A 30 86.19 -20.90 13.04
CA ARG A 30 86.63 -21.87 12.04
C ARG A 30 87.84 -22.64 12.54
N THR A 31 87.78 -23.97 12.44
CA THR A 31 88.92 -24.88 12.64
C THR A 31 89.95 -24.78 11.48
N PRO A 32 91.16 -25.33 11.65
CA PRO A 32 92.09 -25.58 10.56
C PRO A 32 91.46 -26.36 9.39
N LEU A 33 90.65 -27.38 9.66
CA LEU A 33 90.02 -28.23 8.66
C LEU A 33 88.97 -27.47 7.83
N SER A 34 88.03 -26.77 8.49
CA SER A 34 87.09 -25.86 7.83
C SER A 34 87.75 -24.71 7.08
N MET A 35 88.96 -24.30 7.47
CA MET A 35 89.71 -23.28 6.74
C MET A 35 90.38 -23.85 5.48
N ALA A 36 90.80 -25.12 5.50
CA ALA A 36 91.50 -25.79 4.40
C ALA A 36 90.61 -26.06 3.17
N THR A 37 89.30 -26.15 3.34
CA THR A 37 88.36 -26.35 2.21
C THR A 37 88.37 -25.17 1.24
N ASN A 38 88.58 -23.96 1.77
CA ASN A 38 88.44 -22.70 1.04
C ASN A 38 89.73 -22.29 0.30
N THR A 39 90.75 -23.16 0.27
CA THR A 39 92.08 -22.82 -0.26
C THR A 39 92.27 -23.20 -1.73
N GLY A 40 91.18 -23.28 -2.51
CA GLY A 40 91.19 -23.68 -3.93
C GLY A 40 91.32 -25.19 -4.15
N GLN A 41 90.74 -25.69 -5.25
CA GLN A 41 90.61 -27.12 -5.54
C GLN A 41 91.95 -27.87 -5.67
N ASP A 42 92.99 -27.18 -6.14
CA ASP A 42 94.36 -27.67 -6.35
C ASP A 42 95.13 -27.98 -5.06
N VAL A 43 94.87 -27.27 -3.96
CA VAL A 43 95.60 -27.43 -2.67
C VAL A 43 94.72 -27.99 -1.55
N SER A 44 93.42 -27.71 -1.57
CA SER A 44 92.45 -28.14 -0.55
C SER A 44 92.46 -29.65 -0.30
N VAL A 45 92.51 -30.49 -1.34
CA VAL A 45 92.59 -31.96 -1.20
C VAL A 45 93.80 -32.40 -0.38
N GLN A 46 94.99 -31.85 -0.68
CA GLN A 46 96.22 -32.18 0.04
C GLN A 46 96.16 -31.71 1.49
N MET A 47 95.64 -30.50 1.72
CA MET A 47 95.62 -29.88 3.04
C MET A 47 94.56 -30.50 3.96
N VAL A 48 93.37 -30.80 3.44
CA VAL A 48 92.33 -31.58 4.13
C VAL A 48 92.84 -32.97 4.48
N SER A 49 93.52 -33.66 3.56
CA SER A 49 94.11 -34.99 3.84
C SER A 49 95.20 -34.94 4.91
N LEU A 50 96.04 -33.90 4.93
CA LEU A 50 97.06 -33.70 5.97
C LEU A 50 96.42 -33.46 7.35
N LEU A 51 95.37 -32.65 7.41
CA LEU A 51 94.68 -32.33 8.66
C LEU A 51 93.91 -33.54 9.20
N LEU A 52 93.15 -34.25 8.36
CA LEU A 52 92.42 -35.47 8.74
C LEU A 52 93.35 -36.59 9.22
N ALA A 53 94.58 -36.66 8.71
CA ALA A 53 95.58 -37.62 9.19
C ALA A 53 96.05 -37.36 10.63
N ALA A 54 95.71 -36.21 11.21
CA ALA A 54 95.95 -35.86 12.61
C ALA A 54 94.68 -35.98 13.49
N ASP A 55 93.63 -36.68 12.99
CA ASP A 55 92.36 -37.00 13.67
C ASP A 55 91.69 -35.80 14.39
N PRO A 56 91.34 -34.73 13.64
CA PRO A 56 90.63 -33.57 14.19
C PRO A 56 89.19 -33.94 14.56
N SER A 57 88.54 -33.05 15.30
CA SER A 57 87.09 -33.09 15.47
C SER A 57 86.36 -33.14 14.12
N ARG A 58 85.30 -33.96 14.08
CA ARG A 58 84.39 -34.06 12.93
C ARG A 58 83.36 -32.96 13.01
N ASP A 59 82.67 -32.72 11.90
CA ASP A 59 81.45 -31.91 11.86
C ASP A 59 81.68 -30.44 12.29
N ASP A 60 82.77 -29.88 11.78
CA ASP A 60 83.22 -28.49 12.00
C ASP A 60 82.65 -27.48 10.97
N GLY A 61 81.82 -27.94 10.04
CA GLY A 61 81.36 -27.16 8.88
C GLY A 61 82.26 -27.21 7.64
N SER A 62 83.37 -27.95 7.65
CA SER A 62 84.21 -28.19 6.46
C SER A 62 83.42 -28.80 5.30
N LEU A 63 82.57 -29.79 5.57
CA LEU A 63 81.76 -30.46 4.54
C LEU A 63 80.78 -29.50 3.84
N HIS A 64 80.30 -28.47 4.55
CA HIS A 64 79.37 -27.46 4.03
C HIS A 64 80.09 -26.51 3.07
N ASN A 65 81.24 -25.98 3.49
CA ASN A 65 82.12 -25.19 2.65
C ASN A 65 82.54 -25.96 1.38
N ALA A 66 82.95 -27.22 1.54
CA ALA A 66 83.35 -28.08 0.41
C ALA A 66 82.18 -28.38 -0.55
N ALA A 67 80.96 -28.51 -0.03
CA ALA A 67 79.76 -28.68 -0.85
C ALA A 67 79.42 -27.40 -1.62
N ARG A 68 79.38 -26.24 -0.96
CA ARG A 68 79.16 -24.92 -1.60
C ARG A 68 80.14 -24.65 -2.75
N ASP A 69 81.43 -24.90 -2.50
CA ASP A 69 82.51 -24.71 -3.49
C ASP A 69 82.55 -25.83 -4.56
N MET A 70 81.58 -26.76 -4.52
CA MET A 70 81.44 -27.93 -5.40
C MET A 70 82.70 -28.81 -5.49
N ASN A 71 83.48 -28.85 -4.42
CA ASN A 71 84.77 -29.53 -4.36
C ASN A 71 84.57 -31.04 -4.09
N LEU A 72 84.04 -31.75 -5.08
CA LEU A 72 83.68 -33.17 -5.01
C LEU A 72 84.79 -34.08 -4.42
N PRO A 73 86.09 -33.92 -4.73
CA PRO A 73 87.15 -34.68 -4.07
C PRO A 73 87.19 -34.48 -2.55
N VAL A 74 87.09 -33.23 -2.08
CA VAL A 74 87.09 -32.90 -0.64
C VAL A 74 85.81 -33.40 0.04
N VAL A 75 84.64 -33.20 -0.58
CA VAL A 75 83.35 -33.74 -0.09
C VAL A 75 83.44 -35.26 0.12
N LYS A 76 84.00 -36.00 -0.84
CA LYS A 76 84.21 -37.45 -0.72
C LYS A 76 85.10 -37.81 0.45
N ILE A 77 86.25 -37.14 0.59
CA ILE A 77 87.22 -37.41 1.66
C ILE A 77 86.61 -37.14 3.05
N LEU A 78 85.87 -36.05 3.22
CA LEU A 78 85.25 -35.69 4.50
C LEU A 78 84.17 -36.71 4.92
N VAL A 79 83.25 -37.06 4.02
CA VAL A 79 82.21 -38.08 4.26
C VAL A 79 82.85 -39.46 4.53
N GLN A 80 83.88 -39.84 3.77
CA GLN A 80 84.64 -41.09 4.01
C GLN A 80 85.39 -41.08 5.35
N SER A 81 85.70 -39.91 5.90
CA SER A 81 86.32 -39.72 7.23
C SER A 81 85.28 -39.63 8.36
N GLY A 82 84.00 -39.83 8.04
CA GLY A 82 82.90 -39.89 9.00
C GLY A 82 82.22 -38.55 9.31
N HIS A 83 82.39 -37.52 8.47
CA HIS A 83 81.59 -36.29 8.60
C HIS A 83 80.15 -36.56 8.15
N ASP A 84 79.19 -36.12 8.96
CA ASP A 84 77.76 -36.30 8.70
C ASP A 84 77.27 -35.29 7.64
N PRO A 85 76.72 -35.72 6.48
CA PRO A 85 76.17 -34.81 5.48
C PRO A 85 75.03 -33.93 6.00
N ASP A 86 74.33 -34.38 7.06
CA ASP A 86 73.17 -33.71 7.66
C ASP A 86 73.50 -32.96 8.96
N PHE A 87 74.78 -32.86 9.32
CA PHE A 87 75.19 -32.07 10.50
C PHE A 87 74.67 -30.61 10.41
N PRO A 88 73.90 -30.12 11.39
CA PRO A 88 73.34 -28.77 11.36
C PRO A 88 74.40 -27.73 11.73
N SER A 89 75.16 -27.24 10.75
CA SER A 89 76.37 -26.45 11.01
C SER A 89 76.07 -25.05 11.58
N PRO A 90 76.58 -24.68 12.78
CA PRO A 90 76.37 -23.35 13.35
C PRO A 90 76.94 -22.20 12.50
N LEU A 91 77.99 -22.49 11.72
CA LEU A 91 78.61 -21.55 10.77
C LEU A 91 77.75 -21.30 9.52
N HIS A 92 76.71 -22.12 9.30
CA HIS A 92 75.83 -22.10 8.14
C HIS A 92 74.35 -22.07 8.58
N GLU A 93 74.05 -21.42 9.71
CA GLU A 93 72.69 -21.22 10.24
C GLU A 93 71.90 -22.53 10.49
N GLY A 94 72.60 -23.64 10.76
CA GLY A 94 71.98 -24.94 10.98
C GLY A 94 71.63 -25.71 9.70
N ARG A 95 72.00 -25.21 8.52
CA ARG A 95 71.93 -25.96 7.26
C ARG A 95 72.77 -27.23 7.31
N SER A 96 72.34 -28.24 6.55
CA SER A 96 73.13 -29.40 6.11
C SER A 96 73.99 -29.08 4.89
N ALA A 97 74.96 -29.94 4.57
CA ALA A 97 75.86 -29.70 3.45
C ALA A 97 75.13 -29.68 2.08
N LEU A 98 74.06 -30.49 1.94
CA LEU A 98 73.22 -30.49 0.75
C LEU A 98 72.38 -29.20 0.65
N THR A 99 71.81 -28.72 1.76
CA THR A 99 71.02 -27.46 1.77
C THR A 99 71.89 -26.22 1.52
N GLU A 100 73.10 -26.16 2.07
CA GLU A 100 74.09 -25.11 1.79
C GLU A 100 74.45 -25.06 0.29
N LEU A 101 74.72 -26.20 -0.35
CA LEU A 101 74.93 -26.29 -1.80
C LEU A 101 73.70 -25.87 -2.61
N CYS A 102 72.49 -26.23 -2.17
CA CYS A 102 71.23 -25.88 -2.83
C CYS A 102 70.88 -24.40 -2.77
N LEU A 103 71.45 -23.63 -1.83
CA LEU A 103 71.24 -22.19 -1.69
C LEU A 103 72.41 -21.38 -2.27
N HIS A 104 73.65 -21.73 -1.89
CA HIS A 104 74.85 -20.91 -2.12
C HIS A 104 75.82 -21.46 -3.17
N GLY A 105 75.54 -22.61 -3.79
CA GLY A 105 76.42 -23.21 -4.80
C GLY A 105 76.54 -22.41 -6.11
N SER A 106 75.57 -21.53 -6.38
CA SER A 106 75.58 -20.61 -7.52
C SER A 106 76.46 -19.38 -7.31
N ASP A 107 76.57 -18.88 -6.08
CA ASP A 107 76.89 -17.48 -5.75
C ASP A 107 78.29 -17.01 -6.18
N SER A 108 79.18 -17.95 -6.45
CA SER A 108 80.58 -17.64 -6.74
C SER A 108 80.84 -17.26 -8.20
N ASN A 109 80.00 -17.69 -9.16
CA ASN A 109 80.17 -17.47 -10.61
C ASN A 109 78.92 -17.96 -11.37
N GLU A 110 78.75 -17.56 -12.64
CA GLU A 110 77.73 -18.13 -13.53
C GLU A 110 77.86 -19.67 -13.66
N LEU A 111 76.72 -20.38 -13.65
CA LEU A 111 76.65 -21.85 -13.68
C LEU A 111 76.81 -22.40 -15.11
N GLY A 112 78.01 -22.25 -15.65
CA GLY A 112 78.40 -22.91 -16.90
C GLY A 112 78.29 -24.44 -16.82
N ALA A 113 78.07 -25.10 -17.97
CA ALA A 113 77.66 -26.50 -18.04
C ALA A 113 78.55 -27.52 -17.28
N GLU A 114 79.86 -27.28 -17.11
CA GLU A 114 80.72 -28.16 -16.31
C GLU A 114 80.56 -27.93 -14.79
N ARG A 115 80.26 -26.69 -14.36
CA ARG A 115 79.89 -26.41 -12.96
C ARG A 115 78.52 -27.03 -12.65
N GLU A 116 77.52 -26.94 -13.54
CA GLU A 116 76.23 -27.64 -13.37
C GLU A 116 76.42 -29.16 -13.22
N ARG A 117 77.26 -29.79 -14.07
CA ARG A 117 77.61 -31.22 -13.91
C ARG A 117 78.30 -31.52 -12.58
N THR A 118 79.13 -30.61 -12.08
CA THR A 118 79.85 -30.80 -10.82
C THR A 118 78.91 -30.65 -9.64
N MET A 119 78.03 -29.64 -9.64
CA MET A 119 76.92 -29.48 -8.71
C MET A 119 76.07 -30.75 -8.64
N GLN A 120 75.62 -31.26 -9.80
CA GLN A 120 74.84 -32.49 -9.88
C GLN A 120 75.59 -33.69 -9.28
N LYS A 121 76.90 -33.86 -9.56
CA LYS A 121 77.71 -34.95 -8.99
C LYS A 121 77.85 -34.84 -7.47
N VAL A 122 77.99 -33.63 -6.91
CA VAL A 122 78.08 -33.41 -5.46
C VAL A 122 76.72 -33.69 -4.80
N MET A 123 75.63 -33.16 -5.36
CA MET A 123 74.27 -33.45 -4.90
C MET A 123 73.98 -34.95 -4.91
N THR A 124 74.25 -35.66 -6.02
CA THR A 124 74.08 -37.11 -6.10
C THR A 124 74.92 -37.84 -5.05
N PHE A 125 76.18 -37.45 -4.86
CA PHE A 125 77.02 -38.11 -3.86
C PHE A 125 76.52 -37.91 -2.41
N LEU A 126 76.02 -36.72 -2.06
CA LEU A 126 75.43 -36.47 -0.73
C LEU A 126 74.12 -37.25 -0.53
N ILE A 127 73.27 -37.34 -1.55
CA ILE A 127 72.03 -38.13 -1.52
C ILE A 127 72.34 -39.64 -1.43
N ASP A 128 73.30 -40.15 -2.21
CA ASP A 128 73.78 -41.54 -2.14
C ASP A 128 74.43 -41.84 -0.77
N SER A 129 74.97 -40.82 -0.10
CA SER A 129 75.49 -40.88 1.27
C SER A 129 74.40 -40.77 2.35
N LYS A 130 73.11 -40.85 1.95
CA LYS A 130 71.90 -40.85 2.79
C LYS A 130 71.53 -39.51 3.45
N SER A 131 71.91 -38.38 2.87
CA SER A 131 71.41 -37.06 3.31
C SER A 131 69.87 -37.01 3.26
N ASP A 132 69.24 -36.56 4.35
CA ASP A 132 67.79 -36.50 4.51
C ASP A 132 67.19 -35.31 3.75
N LEU A 133 66.45 -35.65 2.69
CA LEU A 133 65.75 -34.72 1.82
C LEU A 133 64.59 -33.98 2.49
N SER A 134 64.12 -34.46 3.66
CA SER A 134 62.99 -33.88 4.40
C SER A 134 63.39 -32.77 5.39
N LEU A 135 64.69 -32.56 5.60
CA LEU A 135 65.22 -31.49 6.46
C LEU A 135 64.79 -30.11 5.95
N LYS A 136 64.44 -29.25 6.91
CA LYS A 136 64.06 -27.85 6.67
C LYS A 136 65.10 -26.91 7.22
N SER A 137 65.41 -25.85 6.47
CA SER A 137 66.28 -24.76 6.90
C SER A 137 65.45 -23.49 6.98
N ASN A 138 65.35 -22.86 8.16
CA ASN A 138 64.53 -21.67 8.40
C ASN A 138 63.08 -21.84 7.86
N ASP A 139 62.46 -22.97 8.20
CA ASP A 139 61.14 -23.45 7.74
C ASP A 139 60.98 -23.71 6.23
N LYS A 140 62.02 -23.45 5.42
CA LYS A 140 62.03 -23.71 3.98
C LYS A 140 62.46 -25.14 3.66
N ILE A 141 61.78 -25.74 2.69
CA ILE A 141 62.12 -27.06 2.14
C ILE A 141 63.25 -26.96 1.11
N LEU A 142 63.97 -28.06 0.85
CA LEU A 142 65.12 -28.08 -0.04
C LEU A 142 64.85 -27.46 -1.44
N LEU A 143 63.69 -27.75 -2.04
CA LEU A 143 63.30 -27.17 -3.33
C LEU A 143 63.04 -25.65 -3.27
N GLN A 144 62.59 -25.10 -2.13
CA GLN A 144 62.41 -23.66 -1.98
C GLN A 144 63.75 -22.93 -1.91
N LEU A 145 64.75 -23.51 -1.25
CA LEU A 145 66.12 -22.97 -1.26
C LEU A 145 66.68 -22.89 -2.69
N CYS A 146 66.45 -23.92 -3.51
CA CYS A 146 66.79 -23.89 -4.94
C CYS A 146 66.03 -22.85 -5.76
N PHE A 147 64.88 -22.34 -5.29
CA PHE A 147 64.17 -21.24 -5.96
C PHE A 147 64.70 -19.85 -5.55
N GLU A 148 65.46 -19.77 -4.46
CA GLU A 148 66.03 -18.55 -3.88
C GLU A 148 67.55 -18.39 -4.16
N ALA A 149 68.21 -19.45 -4.64
CA ALA A 149 69.58 -19.42 -5.13
C ALA A 149 69.79 -18.40 -6.28
N GLU A 150 71.03 -17.92 -6.48
CA GLU A 150 71.35 -16.91 -7.51
C GLU A 150 71.04 -17.38 -8.94
N ASP A 151 71.21 -18.69 -9.23
CA ASP A 151 70.65 -19.33 -10.43
C ASP A 151 69.63 -20.41 -10.03
N PRO A 152 68.33 -20.06 -9.96
CA PRO A 152 67.29 -21.02 -9.62
C PRO A 152 67.14 -22.15 -10.64
N LEU A 153 67.44 -21.88 -11.92
CA LEU A 153 67.14 -22.78 -13.03
C LEU A 153 68.17 -23.90 -13.13
N ALA A 154 69.47 -23.59 -13.03
CA ALA A 154 70.52 -24.60 -13.00
C ALA A 154 70.51 -25.39 -11.70
N THR A 155 70.29 -24.73 -10.56
CA THR A 155 70.30 -25.36 -9.23
C THR A 155 69.13 -26.32 -9.06
N THR A 156 67.90 -25.88 -9.35
CA THR A 156 66.70 -26.77 -9.33
C THR A 156 66.87 -27.95 -10.30
N ARG A 157 67.40 -27.70 -11.51
CA ARG A 157 67.60 -28.77 -12.51
C ARG A 157 68.64 -29.80 -12.05
N SER A 158 69.73 -29.35 -11.42
CA SER A 158 70.77 -30.21 -10.85
C SER A 158 70.20 -31.08 -9.74
N LEU A 159 69.47 -30.50 -8.79
CA LEU A 159 68.86 -31.25 -7.69
C LEU A 159 67.86 -32.29 -8.19
N LEU A 160 66.96 -31.92 -9.12
CA LEU A 160 66.01 -32.87 -9.71
C LEU A 160 66.73 -34.03 -10.41
N LYS A 161 67.72 -33.75 -11.26
CA LYS A 161 68.53 -34.77 -11.95
C LYS A 161 69.33 -35.65 -10.97
N SER A 162 69.72 -35.14 -9.81
CA SER A 162 70.53 -35.87 -8.84
C SER A 162 69.80 -37.02 -8.14
N GLY A 163 68.46 -37.02 -8.19
CA GLY A 163 67.59 -38.07 -7.64
C GLY A 163 66.23 -37.55 -7.15
N MET A 164 66.16 -36.25 -6.85
CA MET A 164 64.99 -35.61 -6.23
C MET A 164 63.70 -35.71 -7.05
N TRP A 165 63.79 -35.91 -8.38
CA TRP A 165 62.61 -36.16 -9.23
C TRP A 165 61.73 -37.33 -8.77
N LYS A 166 62.30 -38.33 -8.07
CA LYS A 166 61.55 -39.46 -7.51
C LYS A 166 60.68 -39.06 -6.32
N HIS A 167 61.13 -38.07 -5.55
CA HIS A 167 60.51 -37.64 -4.29
C HIS A 167 59.74 -36.32 -4.43
N ILE A 168 59.71 -35.72 -5.62
CA ILE A 168 59.12 -34.39 -5.92
C ILE A 168 57.65 -34.21 -5.48
N ASN A 169 56.91 -35.31 -5.35
CA ASN A 169 55.50 -35.34 -4.95
C ASN A 169 55.29 -35.85 -3.51
N GLU A 170 56.36 -36.12 -2.76
CA GLU A 170 56.26 -36.56 -1.36
C GLU A 170 55.79 -35.43 -0.45
N PRO A 171 55.01 -35.70 0.62
CA PRO A 171 54.41 -34.66 1.46
C PRO A 171 55.40 -33.69 2.10
N PHE A 172 56.65 -34.10 2.33
CA PHE A 172 57.69 -33.21 2.88
C PHE A 172 58.08 -32.07 1.93
N ASN A 173 57.74 -32.17 0.64
CA ASN A 173 57.91 -31.10 -0.35
C ASN A 173 56.70 -30.15 -0.43
N HIS A 174 55.71 -30.31 0.44
CA HIS A 174 54.63 -29.34 0.56
C HIS A 174 55.01 -28.23 1.54
N HIS A 175 54.87 -26.99 1.08
CA HIS A 175 54.92 -25.83 1.93
C HIS A 175 53.58 -25.64 2.63
N CYS A 176 53.60 -25.39 3.92
CA CYS A 176 52.43 -24.97 4.69
C CYS A 176 52.63 -23.51 5.07
N SER A 177 51.67 -22.64 4.72
CA SER A 177 51.67 -21.25 5.18
C SER A 177 51.06 -21.11 6.57
N ASP A 178 51.36 -20.01 7.26
CA ASP A 178 50.79 -19.67 8.57
C ASP A 178 49.26 -19.56 8.54
N ASP A 179 48.70 -19.15 7.39
CA ASP A 179 47.24 -19.12 7.11
C ASP A 179 46.61 -20.51 6.99
N GLY A 180 47.38 -21.59 7.13
CA GLY A 180 46.90 -22.97 7.10
C GLY A 180 46.63 -23.53 5.69
N PHE A 181 47.24 -22.95 4.65
CA PHE A 181 47.17 -23.50 3.28
C PHE A 181 48.39 -24.36 2.96
N VAL A 182 48.18 -25.41 2.19
CA VAL A 182 49.22 -26.33 1.72
C VAL A 182 49.47 -26.10 0.24
N TYR A 183 50.74 -26.07 -0.18
CA TYR A 183 51.16 -25.82 -1.56
C TYR A 183 52.24 -26.83 -1.97
N SER A 184 52.05 -27.54 -3.09
CA SER A 184 53.18 -28.23 -3.76
C SER A 184 54.20 -27.23 -4.30
N PRO A 185 55.43 -27.64 -4.66
CA PRO A 185 56.44 -26.73 -5.20
C PRO A 185 55.97 -25.95 -6.44
N THR A 186 55.10 -26.55 -7.27
CA THR A 186 54.49 -25.86 -8.42
C THR A 186 53.45 -24.82 -8.00
N MET A 187 52.65 -25.09 -6.96
CA MET A 187 51.67 -24.14 -6.45
C MET A 187 52.30 -23.02 -5.62
N TYR A 188 53.43 -23.30 -4.95
CA TYR A 188 54.27 -22.30 -4.29
C TYR A 188 54.77 -21.24 -5.30
N ILE A 189 55.36 -21.66 -6.42
CA ILE A 189 55.81 -20.72 -7.48
C ILE A 189 54.63 -19.95 -8.10
N LYS A 190 53.46 -20.58 -8.26
CA LYS A 190 52.28 -19.91 -8.87
C LYS A 190 51.63 -18.85 -7.98
N ARG A 191 51.72 -18.98 -6.64
CA ARG A 191 50.95 -18.18 -5.68
C ARG A 191 51.78 -17.33 -4.72
N ILE A 192 52.93 -17.84 -4.25
CA ILE A 192 53.73 -17.20 -3.19
C ILE A 192 54.96 -16.50 -3.76
N LEU A 193 55.67 -17.15 -4.69
CA LEU A 193 56.86 -16.55 -5.30
C LEU A 193 56.46 -15.37 -6.21
N PRO A 194 57.18 -14.23 -6.19
CA PRO A 194 56.98 -13.15 -7.14
C PRO A 194 57.04 -13.63 -8.59
N ARG A 195 56.17 -13.11 -9.45
CA ARG A 195 56.14 -13.49 -10.87
C ARG A 195 57.31 -12.86 -11.62
N THR A 196 58.31 -13.67 -11.89
CA THR A 196 59.52 -13.36 -12.67
C THR A 196 59.53 -14.13 -13.99
N ASP A 197 60.41 -13.75 -14.92
CA ASP A 197 60.65 -14.52 -16.15
C ASP A 197 61.14 -15.95 -15.85
N THR A 198 61.83 -16.15 -14.71
CA THR A 198 62.28 -17.46 -14.25
C THR A 198 61.14 -18.34 -13.72
N SER A 199 60.03 -17.78 -13.19
CA SER A 199 58.91 -18.55 -12.64
C SER A 199 58.30 -19.53 -13.66
N ALA A 200 58.09 -19.10 -14.90
CA ALA A 200 57.53 -19.95 -15.96
C ALA A 200 58.49 -21.11 -16.31
N SER A 201 59.79 -20.82 -16.34
CA SER A 201 60.84 -21.80 -16.62
C SER A 201 61.01 -22.83 -15.49
N LEU A 202 60.93 -22.39 -14.22
CA LEU A 202 60.89 -23.28 -13.05
C LEU A 202 59.67 -24.21 -13.09
N LEU A 203 58.48 -23.68 -13.39
CA LEU A 203 57.26 -24.50 -13.53
C LEU A 203 57.40 -25.55 -14.64
N HIS A 204 58.01 -25.20 -15.77
CA HIS A 204 58.31 -26.16 -16.84
C HIS A 204 59.31 -27.24 -16.40
N ILE A 205 60.36 -26.88 -15.64
CA ILE A 205 61.32 -27.83 -15.07
C ILE A 205 60.63 -28.80 -14.10
N LEU A 206 59.79 -28.31 -13.19
CA LEU A 206 59.04 -29.16 -12.25
C LEU A 206 58.04 -30.08 -13.00
N LYS A 207 57.29 -29.55 -13.98
CA LYS A 207 56.30 -30.32 -14.73
C LYS A 207 56.92 -31.39 -15.63
N SER A 208 58.07 -31.12 -16.26
CA SER A 208 58.83 -32.14 -17.01
C SER A 208 59.36 -33.27 -16.09
N ASN A 209 59.57 -32.98 -14.81
CA ASN A 209 59.89 -33.97 -13.76
C ASN A 209 58.65 -34.52 -13.03
N ARG A 210 57.45 -34.41 -13.62
CA ARG A 210 56.18 -34.99 -13.12
C ARG A 210 55.70 -34.44 -11.77
N ALA A 211 56.01 -33.18 -11.44
CA ALA A 211 55.44 -32.51 -10.27
C ALA A 211 53.91 -32.32 -10.42
N ASN A 212 53.16 -32.74 -9.40
CA ASN A 212 51.72 -32.55 -9.31
C ASN A 212 51.37 -31.18 -8.71
N ASP A 213 50.22 -30.63 -9.09
CA ASP A 213 49.69 -29.45 -8.43
C ASP A 213 48.87 -29.90 -7.21
N VAL A 214 49.30 -29.46 -6.02
CA VAL A 214 48.58 -29.66 -4.76
C VAL A 214 48.37 -28.29 -4.12
N TYR A 215 47.12 -27.95 -3.86
CA TYR A 215 46.72 -26.73 -3.18
C TYR A 215 45.39 -26.94 -2.47
N TYR A 216 45.38 -26.83 -1.14
CA TYR A 216 44.19 -27.01 -0.31
C TYR A 216 44.36 -26.30 1.04
N ALA A 217 43.27 -26.14 1.79
CA ALA A 217 43.29 -25.61 3.15
C ALA A 217 43.29 -26.76 4.17
N LEU A 218 44.15 -26.69 5.19
CA LEU A 218 44.21 -27.70 6.29
C LEU A 218 42.90 -27.76 7.09
N SER A 219 42.15 -26.67 7.15
CA SER A 219 40.89 -26.59 7.88
C SER A 219 39.89 -25.65 7.18
N GLY A 220 38.61 -25.81 7.51
CA GLY A 220 37.55 -24.97 6.97
C GLY A 220 37.14 -25.29 5.52
N PRO A 221 36.41 -24.39 4.85
CA PRO A 221 35.98 -24.55 3.46
C PRO A 221 37.18 -24.56 2.51
N GLN A 222 37.22 -25.52 1.60
CA GLN A 222 38.29 -25.60 0.60
C GLN A 222 38.21 -24.44 -0.41
N PRO A 223 39.35 -23.88 -0.86
CA PRO A 223 39.35 -22.82 -1.86
C PRO A 223 38.74 -23.28 -3.19
N GLY A 224 38.15 -22.37 -3.96
CA GLY A 224 37.40 -22.71 -5.16
C GLY A 224 38.22 -23.39 -6.27
N ASP A 225 39.53 -23.16 -6.26
CA ASP A 225 40.55 -23.71 -7.16
C ASP A 225 41.50 -24.69 -6.43
N ALA A 226 41.02 -25.34 -5.37
CA ALA A 226 41.73 -26.42 -4.69
C ALA A 226 41.98 -27.62 -5.63
N VAL A 227 43.16 -28.22 -5.52
CA VAL A 227 43.62 -29.33 -6.37
C VAL A 227 44.51 -30.28 -5.57
N GLY A 228 44.51 -31.57 -5.90
CA GLY A 228 45.36 -32.56 -5.23
C GLY A 228 45.03 -32.78 -3.75
N LEU A 229 43.76 -32.59 -3.34
CA LEU A 229 43.32 -32.80 -1.95
C LEU A 229 43.62 -34.25 -1.50
N PRO A 230 44.10 -34.45 -0.25
CA PRO A 230 44.05 -35.75 0.43
C PRO A 230 42.67 -36.40 0.37
N GLU A 231 42.63 -37.73 0.30
CA GLU A 231 41.37 -38.47 0.04
C GLU A 231 40.31 -38.24 1.13
N ASP A 232 40.74 -38.18 2.39
CA ASP A 232 39.91 -37.89 3.56
C ASP A 232 39.32 -36.46 3.49
N LEU A 233 40.14 -35.44 3.20
CA LEU A 233 39.67 -34.07 3.00
C LEU A 233 38.74 -33.96 1.77
N ALA A 234 39.02 -34.70 0.70
CA ALA A 234 38.17 -34.75 -0.48
C ALA A 234 36.81 -35.43 -0.19
N VAL A 235 36.74 -36.41 0.71
CA VAL A 235 35.49 -36.99 1.19
C VAL A 235 34.74 -36.00 2.10
N GLN A 236 35.44 -35.36 3.05
CA GLN A 236 34.85 -34.34 3.92
C GLN A 236 34.23 -33.20 3.11
N GLU A 237 34.96 -32.63 2.15
CA GLU A 237 34.46 -31.54 1.30
C GLU A 237 33.28 -31.98 0.41
N ARG A 238 33.28 -33.21 -0.11
CA ARG A 238 32.11 -33.78 -0.81
C ARG A 238 30.89 -33.87 0.11
N THR A 239 31.04 -34.37 1.34
CA THR A 239 29.92 -34.44 2.30
C THR A 239 29.44 -33.07 2.78
N ARG A 240 30.35 -32.08 2.86
CA ARG A 240 30.02 -30.68 3.17
C ARG A 240 29.19 -30.06 2.05
N LYS A 241 29.62 -30.21 0.79
CA LYS A 241 28.87 -29.73 -0.39
C LYS A 241 27.49 -30.37 -0.47
N ALA A 242 27.39 -31.69 -0.37
CA ALA A 242 26.11 -32.41 -0.37
C ALA A 242 25.19 -32.12 0.86
N ARG A 243 25.71 -31.50 1.92
CA ARG A 243 24.88 -30.96 3.02
C ARG A 243 24.37 -29.56 2.70
N LEU A 244 25.20 -28.72 2.10
CA LEU A 244 24.81 -27.37 1.69
C LEU A 244 23.81 -27.39 0.53
N GLU A 245 23.95 -28.33 -0.40
CA GLU A 245 23.02 -28.58 -1.50
C GLU A 245 21.63 -28.94 -0.97
N ARG A 246 21.54 -29.96 -0.09
CA ARG A 246 20.27 -30.30 0.59
C ARG A 246 19.67 -29.16 1.40
N LEU A 247 20.49 -28.38 2.10
CA LEU A 247 19.99 -27.20 2.82
C LEU A 247 19.45 -26.13 1.86
N ALA A 248 20.08 -25.95 0.70
CA ALA A 248 19.58 -25.06 -0.34
C ALA A 248 18.25 -25.55 -0.91
N GLU A 249 18.14 -26.84 -1.26
CA GLU A 249 16.90 -27.50 -1.68
C GLU A 249 15.79 -27.32 -0.63
N GLU A 250 16.04 -27.65 0.64
CA GLU A 250 15.09 -27.46 1.75
C GLU A 250 14.65 -25.98 1.89
N THR A 251 15.57 -25.01 1.71
CA THR A 251 15.22 -23.58 1.79
C THR A 251 14.41 -23.11 0.58
N GLU A 252 14.66 -23.65 -0.61
CA GLU A 252 13.90 -23.37 -1.83
C GLU A 252 12.49 -23.96 -1.72
N GLU A 253 12.37 -25.25 -1.35
CA GLU A 253 11.09 -25.92 -1.09
C GLU A 253 10.27 -25.18 -0.03
N PHE A 254 10.91 -24.78 1.08
CA PHE A 254 10.26 -23.98 2.13
C PHE A 254 9.78 -22.62 1.59
N SER A 255 10.58 -21.95 0.74
CA SER A 255 10.19 -20.67 0.13
C SER A 255 8.97 -20.81 -0.79
N ILE A 256 8.92 -21.88 -1.59
CA ILE A 256 7.81 -22.21 -2.50
C ILE A 256 6.56 -22.59 -1.70
N ALA A 257 6.71 -23.40 -0.64
CA ALA A 257 5.61 -23.78 0.24
C ALA A 257 5.03 -22.55 0.96
N MET A 258 5.87 -21.63 1.44
CA MET A 258 5.44 -20.38 2.05
C MET A 258 4.79 -19.42 1.06
N ALA A 259 5.24 -19.37 -0.20
CA ALA A 259 4.58 -18.61 -1.26
C ALA A 259 3.17 -19.15 -1.53
N ARG A 260 3.03 -20.46 -1.80
CA ARG A 260 1.73 -21.13 -2.00
C ARG A 260 0.79 -20.93 -0.81
N LYS A 261 1.30 -21.01 0.42
CA LYS A 261 0.50 -20.77 1.65
C LYS A 261 0.00 -19.32 1.75
N ARG A 262 0.80 -18.34 1.32
CA ARG A 262 0.38 -16.93 1.25
C ARG A 262 -0.67 -16.70 0.17
N GLU A 263 -0.54 -17.34 -0.98
CA GLU A 263 -1.54 -17.29 -2.06
C GLU A 263 -2.89 -17.87 -1.60
N ILE A 264 -2.89 -19.06 -0.99
CA ILE A 264 -4.10 -19.69 -0.44
C ILE A 264 -4.75 -18.77 0.60
N ALA A 265 -3.99 -18.26 1.56
CA ALA A 265 -4.51 -17.35 2.59
C ALA A 265 -5.08 -16.04 2.00
N SER A 266 -4.48 -15.52 0.92
CA SER A 266 -5.00 -14.36 0.18
C SER A 266 -6.34 -14.66 -0.50
N VAL A 267 -6.45 -15.82 -1.17
CA VAL A 267 -7.71 -16.28 -1.78
C VAL A 267 -8.79 -16.54 -0.73
N GLU A 268 -8.46 -17.16 0.40
CA GLU A 268 -9.37 -17.36 1.53
C GLU A 268 -9.87 -16.02 2.10
N GLN A 269 -8.99 -15.03 2.28
CA GLN A 269 -9.37 -13.68 2.70
C GLN A 269 -10.28 -12.99 1.67
N GLN A 270 -10.02 -13.13 0.37
CA GLN A 270 -10.90 -12.61 -0.68
C GLN A 270 -12.28 -13.26 -0.65
N ILE A 271 -12.36 -14.59 -0.49
CA ILE A 271 -13.63 -15.32 -0.37
C ILE A 271 -14.41 -14.87 0.88
N LEU A 272 -13.74 -14.70 2.02
CA LEU A 272 -14.36 -14.20 3.25
C LEU A 272 -14.88 -12.76 3.08
N ALA A 273 -14.09 -11.87 2.46
CA ALA A 273 -14.49 -10.50 2.18
C ALA A 273 -15.68 -10.44 1.21
N GLN A 274 -15.70 -11.27 0.15
CA GLN A 274 -16.83 -11.38 -0.77
C GLN A 274 -18.09 -11.89 -0.08
N LYS A 275 -17.98 -12.91 0.79
CA LYS A 275 -19.11 -13.42 1.58
C LYS A 275 -19.68 -12.32 2.50
N ALA A 276 -18.82 -11.63 3.25
CA ALA A 276 -19.24 -10.51 4.10
C ALA A 276 -19.94 -9.40 3.30
N ALA A 277 -19.37 -9.01 2.15
CA ALA A 277 -19.98 -8.00 1.27
C ALA A 277 -21.34 -8.44 0.70
N MET A 278 -21.52 -9.73 0.36
CA MET A 278 -22.83 -10.26 -0.05
C MET A 278 -23.84 -10.30 1.11
N GLU A 279 -23.42 -10.66 2.31
CA GLU A 279 -24.29 -10.62 3.50
C GLU A 279 -24.72 -9.19 3.83
N ASP A 280 -23.80 -8.22 3.81
CA ASP A 280 -24.12 -6.81 4.03
C ASP A 280 -25.02 -6.24 2.91
N MET A 281 -24.80 -6.64 1.64
CA MET A 281 -25.71 -6.29 0.55
C MET A 281 -27.11 -6.88 0.79
N ARG A 282 -27.21 -8.13 1.27
CA ARG A 282 -28.50 -8.77 1.60
C ARG A 282 -29.20 -8.06 2.76
N ARG A 283 -28.45 -7.69 3.81
CA ARG A 283 -28.96 -6.91 4.95
C ARG A 283 -29.47 -5.54 4.51
N ARG A 284 -28.73 -4.83 3.64
CA ARG A 284 -29.16 -3.54 3.06
C ARG A 284 -30.41 -3.67 2.19
N LYS A 285 -30.53 -4.74 1.39
CA LYS A 285 -31.76 -5.00 0.60
C LYS A 285 -32.97 -5.22 1.49
N LEU A 286 -32.87 -6.12 2.48
CA LEU A 286 -33.95 -6.37 3.44
C LEU A 286 -34.35 -5.09 4.20
N HIS A 287 -33.36 -4.32 4.69
CA HIS A 287 -33.63 -3.05 5.36
C HIS A 287 -34.33 -2.03 4.44
N ASN A 288 -33.91 -1.93 3.17
CA ASN A 288 -34.59 -1.07 2.20
C ASN A 288 -36.01 -1.55 1.89
N GLU A 289 -36.23 -2.86 1.76
CA GLU A 289 -37.55 -3.47 1.57
C GLU A 289 -38.48 -3.17 2.76
N ASP A 290 -37.98 -3.32 4.01
CA ASP A 290 -38.70 -2.95 5.23
C ASP A 290 -39.03 -1.45 5.26
N VAL A 291 -38.08 -0.57 4.90
CA VAL A 291 -38.31 0.88 4.83
C VAL A 291 -39.34 1.25 3.77
N MET A 292 -39.31 0.63 2.58
CA MET A 292 -40.33 0.81 1.54
C MET A 292 -41.70 0.31 2.00
N ALA A 293 -41.77 -0.81 2.72
CA ALA A 293 -43.01 -1.33 3.29
C ALA A 293 -43.59 -0.39 4.37
N VAL A 294 -42.74 0.20 5.20
CA VAL A 294 -43.15 1.23 6.18
C VAL A 294 -43.61 2.51 5.49
N GLN A 295 -42.91 2.98 4.47
CA GLN A 295 -43.29 4.18 3.71
C GLN A 295 -44.61 4.01 2.97
N SER A 296 -44.77 2.94 2.18
CA SER A 296 -46.03 2.65 1.48
C SER A 296 -47.23 2.45 2.43
N ARG A 297 -47.00 1.88 3.62
CA ARG A 297 -48.01 1.83 4.68
C ARG A 297 -48.33 3.23 5.23
N ALA A 298 -47.34 4.08 5.44
CA ALA A 298 -47.54 5.45 5.92
C ALA A 298 -48.30 6.32 4.88
N GLU A 299 -47.96 6.19 3.59
CA GLU A 299 -48.69 6.81 2.48
C GLU A 299 -50.15 6.36 2.43
N LEU A 300 -50.41 5.06 2.66
CA LEU A 300 -51.77 4.53 2.73
C LEU A 300 -52.52 5.11 3.95
N GLU A 301 -51.92 5.13 5.14
CA GLU A 301 -52.50 5.73 6.35
C GLU A 301 -52.78 7.24 6.15
N GLU A 302 -51.87 7.99 5.52
CA GLU A 302 -52.06 9.40 5.17
C GLU A 302 -53.20 9.60 4.15
N SER A 303 -53.26 8.76 3.10
CA SER A 303 -54.34 8.84 2.10
C SER A 303 -55.73 8.58 2.70
N LEU A 304 -55.83 7.64 3.66
CA LEU A 304 -57.05 7.33 4.39
C LEU A 304 -57.43 8.47 5.35
N ALA A 305 -56.45 9.06 6.03
CA ALA A 305 -56.65 10.23 6.89
C ALA A 305 -57.10 11.45 6.08
N GLY A 306 -56.50 11.68 4.90
CA GLY A 306 -56.89 12.72 3.94
C GLY A 306 -58.31 12.52 3.42
N ALA A 307 -58.68 11.30 3.02
CA ALA A 307 -60.05 10.98 2.60
C ALA A 307 -61.06 11.11 3.75
N ALA A 308 -60.68 10.79 4.99
CA ALA A 308 -61.51 11.03 6.19
C ALA A 308 -61.63 12.52 6.55
N HIS A 309 -60.60 13.34 6.27
CA HIS A 309 -60.69 14.79 6.42
C HIS A 309 -61.57 15.41 5.33
N ALA A 310 -61.40 15.01 4.06
CA ALA A 310 -62.24 15.46 2.95
C ALA A 310 -63.73 15.15 3.16
N ARG A 311 -64.08 13.95 3.67
CA ARG A 311 -65.46 13.61 4.05
C ARG A 311 -66.01 14.54 5.14
N ARG A 312 -65.25 14.80 6.22
CA ARG A 312 -65.64 15.76 7.27
C ARG A 312 -65.83 17.18 6.72
N MET A 313 -64.99 17.60 5.78
CA MET A 313 -65.16 18.90 5.11
C MET A 313 -66.43 18.94 4.25
N GLN A 314 -66.74 17.88 3.50
CA GLN A 314 -68.00 17.76 2.75
C GLN A 314 -69.23 17.77 3.67
N GLU A 315 -69.19 17.07 4.81
CA GLU A 315 -70.24 17.10 5.84
C GLU A 315 -70.43 18.53 6.40
N HIS A 316 -69.34 19.23 6.72
CA HIS A 316 -69.39 20.63 7.15
C HIS A 316 -69.97 21.56 6.07
N HIS A 317 -69.61 21.39 4.80
CA HIS A 317 -70.19 22.14 3.69
C HIS A 317 -71.69 21.86 3.53
N ALA A 318 -72.12 20.59 3.58
CA ALA A 318 -73.53 20.23 3.50
C ALA A 318 -74.35 20.82 4.66
N LEU A 319 -73.81 20.83 5.89
CA LEU A 319 -74.43 21.49 7.04
C LEU A 319 -74.52 23.02 6.88
N ALA A 320 -73.49 23.65 6.28
CA ALA A 320 -73.51 25.08 5.97
C ALA A 320 -74.53 25.41 4.87
N ASP A 321 -74.64 24.59 3.82
CA ASP A 321 -75.63 24.77 2.75
C ASP A 321 -77.07 24.59 3.26
N LEU A 322 -77.31 23.62 4.15
CA LEU A 322 -78.61 23.46 4.83
C LEU A 322 -78.94 24.66 5.73
N SER A 323 -77.95 25.23 6.41
CA SER A 323 -78.08 26.47 7.19
C SER A 323 -78.45 27.68 6.30
N ILE A 324 -77.76 27.85 5.16
CA ILE A 324 -78.03 28.90 4.17
C ILE A 324 -79.39 28.70 3.50
N GLY A 325 -79.79 27.45 3.23
CA GLY A 325 -81.12 27.11 2.72
C GLY A 325 -82.22 27.52 3.71
N ARG A 326 -82.04 27.24 5.00
CA ARG A 326 -82.97 27.65 6.06
C ARG A 326 -83.09 29.17 6.19
N THR A 327 -81.99 29.93 6.13
CA THR A 327 -82.07 31.40 6.20
C THR A 327 -82.71 32.01 4.95
N ARG A 328 -82.46 31.46 3.76
CA ARG A 328 -83.16 31.85 2.52
C ARG A 328 -84.67 31.57 2.58
N ALA A 329 -85.08 30.43 3.12
CA ALA A 329 -86.50 30.09 3.27
C ALA A 329 -87.23 31.08 4.21
N LEU A 330 -86.61 31.44 5.34
CA LEU A 330 -87.16 32.45 6.26
C LEU A 330 -87.26 33.82 5.60
N ALA A 331 -86.25 34.23 4.83
CA ALA A 331 -86.30 35.49 4.07
C ALA A 331 -87.42 35.49 3.01
N ALA A 332 -87.66 34.37 2.31
CA ALA A 332 -88.76 34.24 1.36
C ALA A 332 -90.12 34.40 2.03
N THR A 333 -90.35 33.77 3.20
CA THR A 333 -91.61 33.93 3.94
C THR A 333 -91.84 35.35 4.45
N GLU A 334 -90.78 36.10 4.78
CA GLU A 334 -90.89 37.51 5.18
C GLU A 334 -91.28 38.41 3.98
N VAL A 335 -90.75 38.13 2.78
CA VAL A 335 -91.11 38.83 1.54
C VAL A 335 -92.57 38.55 1.16
N GLU A 336 -93.02 37.29 1.16
CA GLU A 336 -94.44 36.95 0.93
C GLU A 336 -95.38 37.65 1.93
N ALA A 337 -94.97 37.75 3.21
CA ALA A 337 -95.72 38.48 4.23
C ALA A 337 -95.77 40.00 3.97
N GLN A 338 -94.73 40.60 3.37
CA GLN A 338 -94.77 42.00 2.93
C GLN A 338 -95.67 42.20 1.70
N GLU A 339 -95.56 41.34 0.68
CA GLU A 339 -96.42 41.40 -0.51
C GLU A 339 -97.90 41.28 -0.14
N ALA A 340 -98.25 40.37 0.78
CA ALA A 340 -99.62 40.22 1.27
C ALA A 340 -100.16 41.46 1.99
N ARG A 341 -99.30 42.24 2.67
CA ARG A 341 -99.68 43.55 3.26
C ARG A 341 -99.91 44.60 2.17
N GLN A 342 -99.03 44.65 1.17
CA GLN A 342 -99.16 45.61 0.05
C GLN A 342 -100.42 45.34 -0.80
N ARG A 343 -100.75 44.08 -1.09
CA ARG A 343 -101.99 43.72 -1.81
C ARG A 343 -103.23 44.20 -1.07
N LYS A 344 -103.31 43.99 0.25
CA LYS A 344 -104.43 44.47 1.09
C LYS A 344 -104.57 46.00 1.10
N ALA A 345 -103.45 46.73 1.00
CA ALA A 345 -103.49 48.19 0.89
C ALA A 345 -104.07 48.66 -0.47
N LEU A 346 -103.65 48.02 -1.56
CA LEU A 346 -104.19 48.26 -2.92
C LEU A 346 -105.68 47.90 -3.05
N GLU A 347 -106.12 46.81 -2.44
CA GLU A 347 -107.55 46.42 -2.37
C GLU A 347 -108.40 47.44 -1.58
N TRP A 348 -107.83 48.06 -0.55
CA TRP A 348 -108.50 49.12 0.21
C TRP A 348 -108.57 50.44 -0.60
N GLU A 349 -107.48 50.83 -1.26
CA GLU A 349 -107.42 52.05 -2.07
C GLU A 349 -108.34 51.98 -3.31
N THR A 350 -108.42 50.81 -3.96
CA THR A 350 -109.34 50.59 -5.08
C THR A 350 -110.81 50.67 -4.65
N ARG A 351 -111.19 50.08 -3.49
CA ARG A 351 -112.54 50.22 -2.92
C ARG A 351 -112.92 51.68 -2.65
N LEU A 352 -112.01 52.43 -2.02
CA LEU A 352 -112.23 53.86 -1.73
C LEU A 352 -112.46 54.68 -3.01
N ASN A 353 -111.79 54.33 -4.11
CA ASN A 353 -111.96 55.00 -5.39
C ASN A 353 -113.25 54.56 -6.12
N THR A 354 -113.70 53.30 -5.99
CA THR A 354 -115.02 52.90 -6.52
C THR A 354 -116.17 53.63 -5.82
N GLU A 355 -116.13 53.78 -4.50
CA GLU A 355 -117.16 54.51 -3.74
C GLU A 355 -117.26 55.98 -4.20
N LYS A 356 -116.13 56.65 -4.47
CA LYS A 356 -116.11 58.03 -5.01
C LYS A 356 -116.75 58.13 -6.40
N VAL A 357 -116.57 57.14 -7.26
CA VAL A 357 -117.17 57.11 -8.62
C VAL A 357 -118.68 56.85 -8.54
N GLU A 358 -119.14 56.03 -7.60
CA GLU A 358 -120.58 55.81 -7.39
C GLU A 358 -121.27 57.04 -6.79
N ASN A 359 -120.64 57.71 -5.82
CA ASN A 359 -121.18 58.91 -5.18
C ASN A 359 -121.29 60.10 -6.17
N THR A 360 -120.31 60.24 -7.08
CA THR A 360 -120.36 61.25 -8.16
C THR A 360 -121.42 60.92 -9.22
N ARG A 361 -121.67 59.63 -9.53
CA ARG A 361 -122.79 59.21 -10.39
C ARG A 361 -124.16 59.48 -9.76
N ALA A 362 -124.30 59.27 -8.44
CA ALA A 362 -125.53 59.59 -7.72
C ALA A 362 -125.85 61.10 -7.74
N LEU A 363 -124.85 61.96 -7.53
CA LEU A 363 -125.02 63.41 -7.67
C LEU A 363 -125.39 63.84 -9.10
N SER A 364 -124.93 63.11 -10.11
CA SER A 364 -125.32 63.34 -11.51
C SER A 364 -126.76 62.96 -11.82
N SER A 365 -127.34 61.94 -11.16
CA SER A 365 -128.72 61.52 -11.44
C SER A 365 -129.74 62.49 -10.83
N ILE A 366 -129.49 62.97 -9.61
CA ILE A 366 -130.34 63.94 -8.91
C ILE A 366 -130.49 65.25 -9.71
N ARG A 367 -129.38 65.77 -10.25
CA ARG A 367 -129.36 67.00 -11.05
C ARG A 367 -130.14 66.88 -12.38
N ILE A 368 -130.37 65.66 -12.87
CA ILE A 368 -131.17 65.42 -14.09
C ILE A 368 -132.66 65.36 -13.74
N SER A 369 -133.06 64.76 -12.61
CA SER A 369 -134.46 64.75 -12.17
C SER A 369 -134.95 66.14 -11.79
N GLU A 370 -134.16 66.94 -11.05
CA GLU A 370 -134.55 68.32 -10.69
C GLU A 370 -134.87 69.18 -11.92
N ARG A 371 -134.15 68.98 -13.03
CA ARG A 371 -134.38 69.72 -14.28
C ARG A 371 -135.68 69.32 -14.98
N GLN A 372 -136.11 68.07 -14.85
CA GLN A 372 -137.37 67.57 -15.40
C GLN A 372 -138.59 67.93 -14.55
N GLU A 373 -138.41 68.11 -13.24
CA GLU A 373 -139.46 68.57 -12.31
C GLU A 373 -139.90 70.02 -12.61
N VAL A 374 -138.93 70.91 -12.91
CA VAL A 374 -139.18 72.33 -13.19
C VAL A 374 -139.97 72.56 -14.48
N GLU A 375 -139.60 71.91 -15.59
CA GLU A 375 -140.33 72.01 -16.88
C GLU A 375 -141.82 71.57 -16.76
N ARG A 376 -142.12 70.70 -15.79
CA ARG A 376 -143.47 70.16 -15.58
C ARG A 376 -144.38 71.10 -14.78
N LEU A 377 -143.81 71.99 -13.98
CA LEU A 377 -144.57 72.96 -13.17
C LEU A 377 -145.07 74.15 -13.99
N ASP A 378 -144.26 74.65 -14.93
CA ASP A 378 -144.63 75.78 -15.80
C ASP A 378 -145.83 75.46 -16.71
N GLN A 379 -145.84 74.28 -17.35
CA GLN A 379 -146.96 73.85 -18.20
C GLN A 379 -148.29 73.74 -17.43
N GLY A 380 -148.24 73.50 -16.12
CA GLY A 380 -149.42 73.47 -15.26
C GLY A 380 -149.98 74.86 -14.92
N ALA A 381 -149.17 75.92 -14.97
CA ALA A 381 -149.57 77.26 -14.58
C ALA A 381 -150.45 77.94 -15.64
N GLU A 382 -150.08 77.85 -16.93
CA GLU A 382 -150.78 78.51 -18.03
C GLU A 382 -152.23 78.00 -18.19
N ALA A 383 -152.46 76.69 -18.01
CA ALA A 383 -153.78 76.09 -18.12
C ALA A 383 -154.80 76.63 -17.09
N ARG A 384 -154.33 76.93 -15.86
CA ARG A 384 -155.19 77.41 -14.75
C ARG A 384 -155.70 78.83 -14.96
N ILE A 385 -154.93 79.68 -15.62
CA ILE A 385 -155.30 81.08 -15.91
C ILE A 385 -156.46 81.11 -16.92
N LYS A 386 -156.42 80.25 -17.95
CA LYS A 386 -157.42 80.20 -19.02
C LYS A 386 -158.82 79.84 -18.50
N THR A 387 -158.91 78.85 -17.62
CA THR A 387 -160.20 78.39 -17.03
C THR A 387 -160.85 79.41 -16.08
N ARG A 388 -160.07 80.28 -15.44
CA ARG A 388 -160.58 81.25 -14.45
C ARG A 388 -161.39 82.39 -15.12
N ILE A 389 -161.05 82.73 -16.35
CA ILE A 389 -161.72 83.79 -17.13
C ILE A 389 -163.12 83.37 -17.58
N GLU A 390 -163.33 82.10 -17.92
CA GLU A 390 -164.64 81.59 -18.35
C GLU A 390 -165.64 81.43 -17.19
N ALA A 391 -165.17 81.09 -16.00
CA ALA A 391 -166.02 80.87 -14.82
C ALA A 391 -166.68 82.17 -14.31
N GLN A 392 -165.96 83.30 -14.33
CA GLN A 392 -166.50 84.58 -13.82
C GLN A 392 -167.65 85.13 -14.67
N ARG A 393 -167.75 84.73 -15.94
CA ARG A 393 -168.82 85.20 -16.84
C ARG A 393 -170.20 84.58 -16.54
N LYS A 394 -170.25 83.40 -15.90
CA LYS A 394 -171.50 82.65 -15.62
C LYS A 394 -172.13 82.95 -14.26
N LEU A 395 -171.38 83.51 -13.30
CA LEU A 395 -171.86 83.65 -11.92
C LEU A 395 -172.87 84.81 -11.77
N VAL A 396 -172.66 85.90 -12.51
CA VAL A 396 -173.44 87.15 -12.39
C VAL A 396 -174.89 86.99 -12.84
N GLU A 397 -175.18 86.14 -13.83
CA GLU A 397 -176.54 85.90 -14.37
C GLU A 397 -177.44 85.08 -13.42
N SER A 398 -176.89 84.50 -12.35
CA SER A 398 -177.59 83.49 -11.54
C SER A 398 -178.28 84.03 -10.26
N GLN A 399 -177.87 85.19 -9.75
CA GLN A 399 -178.34 85.67 -8.44
C GLN A 399 -179.70 86.39 -8.44
N GLU A 400 -180.31 86.63 -9.61
CA GLU A 400 -181.62 87.29 -9.73
C GLU A 400 -182.84 86.48 -9.20
N LYS A 401 -182.71 85.18 -8.87
CA LYS A 401 -183.89 84.27 -8.86
C LYS A 401 -184.30 83.53 -7.59
N LEU A 402 -183.48 83.35 -6.54
CA LEU A 402 -183.82 82.36 -5.48
C LEU A 402 -184.11 82.89 -4.06
N ALA A 403 -183.96 84.17 -3.76
CA ALA A 403 -184.30 84.71 -2.44
C ALA A 403 -185.82 84.90 -2.17
N LYS A 404 -186.70 84.50 -3.11
CA LYS A 404 -188.16 84.78 -3.05
C LYS A 404 -188.99 83.77 -2.24
N ARG A 405 -188.36 82.83 -1.53
CA ARG A 405 -189.02 81.89 -0.59
C ARG A 405 -188.06 81.70 0.60
N LEU A 406 -188.34 82.17 1.83
CA LEU A 406 -189.46 81.81 2.74
C LEU A 406 -189.58 80.29 2.82
N ALA A 407 -189.78 79.60 3.93
CA ALA A 407 -190.26 79.83 5.30
C ALA A 407 -190.41 78.38 5.86
N ASP A 408 -190.55 78.03 7.14
CA ASP A 408 -190.66 78.73 8.42
C ASP A 408 -190.27 77.72 9.54
N GLY A 409 -190.04 78.19 10.77
CA GLY A 409 -190.53 77.45 11.95
C GLY A 409 -189.53 76.68 12.85
N SER A 410 -189.19 77.32 13.98
CA SER A 410 -188.90 76.75 15.33
C SER A 410 -187.77 75.70 15.49
N ASN A 411 -186.60 76.02 16.08
CA ASN A 411 -186.23 76.38 17.49
C ASN A 411 -186.02 75.19 18.45
N GLY A 412 -184.79 75.10 19.01
CA GLY A 412 -184.54 74.22 20.17
C GLY A 412 -183.13 73.63 20.36
N LEU A 413 -182.05 74.15 19.73
CA LEU A 413 -180.69 73.65 19.94
C LEU A 413 -179.80 74.71 20.62
N ALA A 414 -179.17 74.31 21.73
CA ALA A 414 -178.52 75.22 22.66
C ALA A 414 -177.03 75.47 22.35
N VAL A 415 -176.68 76.76 22.31
CA VAL A 415 -175.38 77.37 22.68
C VAL A 415 -174.09 76.72 22.12
N GLY A 416 -173.29 77.37 21.27
CA GLY A 416 -173.35 78.73 20.73
C GLY A 416 -172.13 79.60 21.09
N MET A 417 -171.07 79.45 20.29
CA MET A 417 -170.05 80.43 19.93
C MET A 417 -169.14 81.13 20.98
N SER A 418 -167.87 81.22 20.57
CA SER A 418 -166.90 82.32 20.76
C SER A 418 -166.41 82.72 22.16
N ASP A 419 -165.13 82.42 22.40
CA ASP A 419 -164.13 83.39 22.88
C ASP A 419 -162.84 83.16 22.06
N ALA A 420 -162.33 84.16 21.34
CA ALA A 420 -161.36 85.18 21.77
C ALA A 420 -159.89 84.68 21.73
N ARG A 421 -159.15 85.00 20.66
CA ARG A 421 -158.32 86.23 20.52
C ARG A 421 -157.03 86.24 21.36
N ARG A 422 -155.95 85.71 20.78
CA ARG A 422 -154.62 86.36 20.62
C ARG A 422 -153.79 85.50 19.64
N GLN A 423 -153.34 86.00 18.47
CA GLN A 423 -152.17 86.88 18.23
C GLN A 423 -150.86 86.19 18.71
N GLN A 424 -149.80 85.99 17.91
CA GLN A 424 -149.43 86.40 16.54
C GLN A 424 -149.09 85.16 15.67
N ILE A 425 -149.16 85.08 14.34
CA ILE A 425 -149.36 86.04 13.21
C ILE A 425 -148.08 86.76 12.71
N GLY A 426 -147.44 86.16 11.70
CA GLY A 426 -146.62 86.77 10.62
C GLY A 426 -146.67 85.79 9.42
N TYR A 427 -147.00 86.14 8.17
CA TYR A 427 -146.43 87.19 7.28
C TYR A 427 -144.89 87.08 7.25
N VAL A 428 -144.24 86.46 6.25
CA VAL A 428 -144.39 86.65 4.79
C VAL A 428 -144.52 85.32 4.05
N THR A 429 -145.59 85.20 3.27
CA THR A 429 -145.79 84.21 2.21
C THR A 429 -145.49 84.86 0.86
N GLU A 430 -145.18 84.05 -0.15
CA GLU A 430 -144.96 84.46 -1.55
C GLU A 430 -143.68 85.29 -1.77
N MET A 431 -142.79 84.76 -2.61
CA MET A 431 -142.88 85.12 -4.03
C MET A 431 -143.33 83.89 -4.82
#